data_AF-A0A832GX91-F1
#
_entry.id   AF-A0A832GX91-F1
#
_cell.length_a   1.000
_cell.length_b   1.000
_cell.length_c   1.000
_cell.angle_alpha   90.00
_cell.angle_beta   90.00
_cell.angle_gamma   90.00
#
_symmetry.space_group_name_H-M   'P 1'
#
loop_
_entity.id
_entity.type
_entity.pdbx_description
1 polymer ?
#
loop_
_entity_poly.entity_id
_entity_poly.type
_entity_poly.pdbx_seq_one_letter_code
_entity_poly.pdbx_strand_id
1 'polypeptide(L)' 'GAVELLASLRSYVNPSGEGGEYETFVLDSPLFRERVVPLRWRVEGSDYDAVLVIEEAVLADKG' A
#
# COMPACT_ATOMS: atom_id res chain seq x y z
N GLY A 1 -9.57 -5.19 -10.19
CA GLY A 1 -9.20 -5.01 -8.77
C GLY A 1 -7.69 -5.01 -8.64
N ALA A 2 -7.17 -4.79 -7.43
CA ALA A 2 -5.72 -4.76 -7.19
C ALA A 2 -5.03 -6.08 -7.58
N VAL A 3 -5.73 -7.21 -7.42
CA VAL A 3 -5.21 -8.55 -7.77
C VAL A 3 -5.03 -8.71 -9.27
N GLU A 4 -5.99 -8.29 -10.10
CA GLU A 4 -5.88 -8.38 -11.55
C GLU A 4 -4.80 -7.45 -12.12
N LEU A 5 -4.65 -6.26 -11.53
CA LEU A 5 -3.58 -5.32 -11.89
C LEU A 5 -2.19 -5.95 -11.65
N LEU A 6 -1.94 -6.45 -10.44
CA LEU A 6 -0.68 -7.12 -10.12
C LEU A 6 -0.44 -8.35 -11.00
N ALA A 7 -1.49 -9.13 -11.31
CA ALA A 7 -1.39 -10.27 -12.20
C ALA A 7 -0.92 -9.88 -13.61
N SER A 8 -1.36 -8.73 -14.13
CA SER A 8 -0.96 -8.24 -15.45
C SER A 8 0.50 -7.78 -15.54
N LEU A 9 1.10 -7.44 -14.39
CA LEU A 9 2.48 -6.92 -14.31
C LEU A 9 3.51 -8.00 -13.97
N ARG A 10 3.10 -9.26 -13.76
CA ARG A 10 3.97 -10.38 -13.31
C ARG A 10 5.22 -10.63 -14.16
N SER A 11 5.23 -10.23 -15.43
CA SER A 11 6.40 -10.36 -16.31
C SER A 11 7.41 -9.22 -16.17
N TYR A 12 7.04 -8.14 -15.46
CA TYR A 12 7.82 -6.91 -15.32
C TYR A 12 8.22 -6.61 -13.87
N VAL A 13 7.45 -7.10 -12.91
CA VAL A 13 7.69 -6.93 -11.47
C VAL A 13 7.53 -8.28 -10.76
N ASN A 14 8.40 -8.49 -9.77
CA ASN A 14 8.28 -9.56 -8.81
C ASN A 14 6.95 -9.41 -8.02
N PRO A 15 6.13 -10.48 -7.92
CA PRO A 15 4.87 -10.42 -7.18
C PRO A 15 4.96 -10.05 -5.69
N SER A 16 6.15 -10.12 -5.07
CA SER A 16 6.38 -9.69 -3.69
C SER A 16 6.98 -8.29 -3.57
N GLY A 17 7.40 -7.68 -4.68
CA GLY A 17 8.12 -6.40 -4.69
C GLY A 17 9.60 -6.51 -4.30
N GLU A 18 10.15 -7.72 -4.27
CA GLU A 18 11.58 -7.95 -4.01
C GLU A 18 12.47 -7.13 -4.97
N GLY A 19 13.59 -6.61 -4.46
CA GLY A 19 14.45 -5.71 -5.22
C GLY A 19 14.07 -4.23 -5.08
N GLY A 20 13.05 -3.90 -4.28
CA GLY A 20 12.62 -2.53 -4.02
C GLY A 20 11.71 -1.97 -5.10
N GLU A 21 10.98 -2.84 -5.81
CA GLU A 21 10.12 -2.45 -6.93
C GLU A 21 8.88 -1.68 -6.49
N TYR A 22 8.39 -1.97 -5.28
CA TYR A 22 7.37 -1.19 -4.61
C TYR A 22 7.42 -1.45 -3.11
N GLU A 23 6.93 -0.47 -2.36
CA GLU A 23 6.78 -0.56 -0.91
C GLU A 23 5.30 -0.70 -0.55
N THR A 24 5.04 -1.29 0.62
CA THR A 24 3.67 -1.45 1.13
C THR A 24 3.57 -0.98 2.57
N PHE A 25 2.36 -0.59 2.98
CA PHE A 25 2.06 -0.22 4.35
C PHE A 25 0.88 -1.06 4.87
N VAL A 26 1.10 -1.79 5.97
CA VAL A 26 0.12 -2.69 6.54
C VAL A 26 -0.90 -1.90 7.36
N LEU A 27 -2.13 -1.78 6.85
CA LEU A 27 -3.21 -1.06 7.52
C LEU A 27 -3.85 -1.86 8.67
N ASP A 28 -3.91 -3.18 8.53
CA ASP A 28 -4.44 -4.07 9.55
C ASP A 28 -3.72 -5.42 9.52
N SER A 29 -3.54 -6.01 10.69
CA SER A 29 -2.93 -7.31 10.90
C SER A 29 -3.59 -7.99 12.10
N PRO A 30 -3.71 -9.32 12.16
CA PRO A 30 -4.24 -10.03 13.33
C PRO A 30 -3.57 -9.65 14.65
N LEU A 31 -2.30 -9.22 14.61
CA LEU A 31 -1.55 -8.79 15.79
C LEU A 31 -1.90 -7.36 16.26
N PHE A 32 -2.58 -6.57 15.44
CA PHE A 32 -2.94 -5.20 15.77
C PHE A 32 -4.22 -5.16 16.61
N ARG A 33 -4.22 -4.32 17.66
CA ARG A 33 -5.40 -4.07 18.52
C ARG A 33 -6.46 -3.23 17.79
N GLU A 34 -6.00 -2.26 17.00
CA GLU A 34 -6.81 -1.36 16.18
C GLU A 34 -6.21 -1.32 14.77
N ARG A 35 -7.03 -1.03 13.76
CA ARG A 35 -6.56 -0.85 12.38
C ARG A 35 -6.23 0.62 12.11
N VAL A 36 -5.30 0.86 11.20
CA VAL A 36 -5.00 2.21 10.69
C VAL A 36 -5.98 2.52 9.55
N VAL A 37 -6.67 3.65 9.65
CA VAL A 37 -7.55 4.18 8.60
C VAL A 37 -6.99 5.49 8.08
N PRO A 38 -6.43 5.53 6.86
CA PRO A 38 -6.04 6.76 6.20
C PRO A 38 -7.25 7.65 5.94
N LEU A 39 -7.18 8.92 6.37
CA LEU A 39 -8.21 9.93 6.14
C LEU A 39 -7.86 10.86 4.99
N ARG A 40 -6.57 11.23 4.88
CA ARG A 40 -6.05 12.03 3.77
C ARG A 40 -4.70 11.49 3.32
N TRP A 41 -4.53 11.40 2.02
CA TRP A 41 -3.28 11.01 1.38
C TRP A 41 -3.13 11.73 0.05
N ARG A 42 -1.90 11.75 -0.46
CA ARG A 42 -1.57 12.23 -1.79
C ARG A 42 -0.51 11.35 -2.43
N VAL A 43 -0.43 11.39 -3.75
CA VAL A 43 0.63 10.73 -4.51
C VAL A 43 1.66 11.80 -4.89
N GLU A 44 2.92 11.54 -4.59
CA GLU A 44 4.07 12.32 -5.06
C GLU A 44 4.85 11.52 -6.09
N GLY A 45 5.41 12.19 -7.09
CA GLY A 45 6.20 11.55 -8.16
C GLY A 45 5.39 11.32 -9.45
N SER A 46 6.08 10.82 -10.48
CA SER A 46 5.50 10.51 -11.79
C SER A 46 6.30 9.41 -12.51
N ASP A 47 5.60 8.70 -13.40
CA ASP A 47 6.12 7.68 -14.32
C ASP A 47 6.80 6.47 -13.65
N TYR A 48 8.06 6.62 -13.21
CA TYR A 48 8.94 5.52 -12.81
C TYR A 48 9.22 5.46 -11.31
N ASP A 49 8.86 6.51 -10.59
CA ASP A 49 8.96 6.58 -9.14
C ASP A 49 7.80 7.41 -8.60
N ALA A 50 6.99 6.78 -7.76
CA ALA A 50 5.84 7.41 -7.13
C ALA A 50 5.65 6.85 -5.72
N VAL A 51 5.32 7.75 -4.80
CA VAL A 51 5.09 7.43 -3.39
C VAL A 51 3.69 7.88 -3.00
N LEU A 52 2.97 7.03 -2.27
CA LEU A 52 1.73 7.40 -1.61
C LEU A 52 2.06 7.91 -0.20
N VAL A 53 1.85 9.20 0.03
CA VAL A 53 2.05 9.85 1.32
C VAL A 53 0.72 9.91 2.06
N ILE A 54 0.61 9.17 3.16
CA ILE A 54 -0.52 9.28 4.10
C ILE A 54 -0.28 10.52 4.96
N GLU A 55 -1.11 11.55 4.79
CA GLU A 55 -0.97 12.83 5.50
C GLU A 55 -1.72 12.82 6.84
N GLU A 56 -2.88 12.14 6.88
CA GLU A 56 -3.71 12.02 8.07
C GLU A 56 -4.27 10.60 8.15
N ALA A 57 -4.21 9.99 9.34
CA ALA A 57 -4.78 8.68 9.63
C ALA A 57 -5.26 8.60 11.08
N VAL A 58 -6.19 7.69 11.34
CA VAL A 58 -6.70 7.39 12.69
C VAL A 58 -6.57 5.90 13.00
N LEU A 59 -6.52 5.57 14.28
CA LEU A 59 -6.73 4.20 14.75
C LEU A 59 -8.23 3.97 14.94
N ALA A 60 -8.71 2.83 14.50
CA ALA A 60 -10.10 2.44 14.64
C ALA A 60 -10.21 0.99 15.14
N ASP A 61 -11.20 0.74 15.99
CA ASP A 61 -11.55 -0.62 16.40
C ASP A 61 -11.80 -1.53 15.19
N LYS A 62 -11.41 -2.79 15.35
CA LYS A 62 -11.47 -3.80 14.29
C LYS A 62 -12.85 -4.45 14.13
N GLY A 63 -13.70 -4.31 15.16
CA GLY A 63 -14.97 -5.02 15.30
C GLY A 63 -14.82 -6.40 15.92
#